data_AF-A0A7S1Z114-F1
#
_entry.id   AF-A0A7S1Z114-F1
#
_cell.length_a   1.000
_cell.length_b   1.000
_cell.length_c   1.000
_cell.angle_alpha   90.00
_cell.angle_beta   90.00
_cell.angle_gamma   90.00
#
_symmetry.space_group_name_H-M   'P 1'
#
loop_
_entity.id
_entity.type
_entity.pdbx_description
1 polymer ?
#
loop_
_entity_poly.entity_id
_entity_poly.type
_entity_poly.pdbx_seq_one_letter_code
_entity_poly.pdbx_strand_id
1 'polypeptide(L)'
;GAGGGGGGGGTVTDASSLFGGPAIRDRSLYDSVAVGGTFDGMHYGHRKLLTLAVSSIQPATGKLLVGVTRDSMLASKSYSELIPPLDERIRGVRDFVDRLAPGLKNRVRVVPIDDAYGPPGADPKSLEGIKGVENDFDALVLSHETLRNGMLLNEHRVKNLGLEPLALLCTRRTEPHGMSSTALRRMRKGIREEANQI
;
A
#
# COMPACT_ATOMS: atom_id res chain seq x y z
N GLY A 1 -37.19 -63.18 -18.91
CA GLY A 1 -36.22 -62.37 -19.66
C GLY A 1 -35.31 -61.71 -18.65
N ALA A 2 -33.99 -61.96 -18.66
CA ALA A 2 -33.02 -61.28 -19.53
C ALA A 2 -33.04 -59.77 -19.23
N GLY A 3 -32.13 -59.23 -18.41
CA GLY A 3 -30.74 -58.85 -18.74
C GLY A 3 -30.68 -57.30 -18.64
N GLY A 4 -29.63 -56.57 -18.26
CA GLY A 4 -28.23 -56.78 -17.93
C GLY A 4 -27.51 -55.41 -18.02
N GLY A 5 -26.34 -55.26 -17.37
CA GLY A 5 -25.37 -54.14 -17.53
C GLY A 5 -25.56 -53.00 -16.53
N GLY A 6 -24.60 -52.67 -15.64
CA GLY A 6 -23.18 -52.36 -15.88
C GLY A 6 -23.05 -50.84 -16.03
N GLY A 7 -22.23 -50.06 -15.34
CA GLY A 7 -21.04 -50.28 -14.51
C GLY A 7 -20.40 -48.90 -14.23
N GLY A 8 -19.28 -48.88 -13.48
CA GLY A 8 -18.35 -47.74 -13.39
C GLY A 8 -18.79 -46.65 -12.39
N GLY A 9 -18.11 -46.40 -11.28
CA GLY A 9 -16.66 -46.25 -11.18
C GLY A 9 -16.34 -44.76 -11.22
N GLY A 10 -15.95 -44.19 -10.08
CA GLY A 10 -15.57 -42.79 -10.01
C GLY A 10 -15.85 -42.16 -8.66
N THR A 11 -15.19 -42.65 -7.61
CA THR A 11 -14.86 -41.77 -6.48
C THR A 11 -14.03 -40.63 -7.05
N VAL A 12 -14.67 -39.51 -7.39
CA VAL A 12 -13.96 -38.27 -7.64
C VAL A 12 -13.44 -37.83 -6.28
N THR A 13 -12.23 -38.27 -5.98
CA THR A 13 -11.40 -37.72 -4.93
C THR A 13 -11.21 -36.26 -5.27
N ASP A 14 -12.01 -35.40 -4.63
CA ASP A 14 -11.87 -33.96 -4.70
C ASP A 14 -10.53 -33.57 -4.06
N ALA A 15 -9.52 -33.50 -4.91
CA ALA A 15 -8.17 -33.09 -4.57
C ALA A 15 -8.08 -31.59 -4.22
N SER A 16 -9.21 -30.86 -4.17
CA SER A 16 -9.23 -29.45 -3.74
C SER A 16 -9.19 -29.27 -2.21
N SER A 17 -9.28 -30.36 -1.45
CA SER A 17 -9.34 -30.32 0.03
C SER A 17 -8.00 -30.12 0.75
N LEU A 18 -6.90 -29.83 0.05
CA LEU A 18 -5.58 -29.81 0.67
C LEU A 18 -5.09 -28.47 1.23
N PHE A 19 -5.68 -27.31 0.94
CA PHE A 19 -5.20 -26.05 1.57
C PHE A 19 -6.30 -24.99 1.73
N GLY A 20 -6.78 -24.83 2.96
CA GLY A 20 -7.55 -23.65 3.40
C GLY A 20 -9.06 -23.77 3.16
N GLY A 21 -9.84 -23.19 4.08
CA GLY A 21 -11.29 -23.06 3.93
C GLY A 21 -11.69 -22.25 2.70
N PRO A 22 -13.00 -22.06 2.43
CA PRO A 22 -13.47 -21.31 1.28
C PRO A 22 -12.79 -19.94 1.20
N ALA A 23 -12.31 -19.58 0.00
CA ALA A 23 -11.70 -18.27 -0.24
C ALA A 23 -12.65 -17.16 0.24
N ILE A 24 -12.08 -16.13 0.87
CA ILE A 24 -12.84 -14.92 1.23
C ILE A 24 -13.48 -14.40 -0.06
N ARG A 25 -14.81 -14.23 -0.06
CA ARG A 25 -15.56 -13.82 -1.25
C ARG A 25 -14.98 -12.51 -1.82
N ASP A 26 -14.82 -12.48 -3.14
CA ASP A 26 -14.12 -11.48 -3.97
C ASP A 26 -14.67 -10.03 -3.94
N ARG A 27 -15.59 -9.71 -3.02
CA ARG A 27 -16.34 -8.44 -3.05
C ARG A 27 -15.60 -7.25 -2.42
N SER A 28 -14.33 -7.41 -2.06
CA SER A 28 -13.54 -6.40 -1.32
C SER A 28 -12.08 -6.28 -1.77
N LEU A 29 -11.71 -6.86 -2.92
CA LEU A 29 -10.36 -6.81 -3.46
C LEU A 29 -10.33 -5.98 -4.75
N TYR A 30 -9.18 -5.39 -5.04
CA TYR A 30 -8.98 -4.42 -6.12
C TYR A 30 -7.82 -4.84 -7.03
N ASP A 31 -7.90 -4.51 -8.31
CA ASP A 31 -6.86 -4.85 -9.28
C ASP A 31 -5.68 -3.87 -9.21
N SER A 32 -5.93 -2.60 -8.90
CA SER A 32 -4.90 -1.57 -8.82
C SER A 32 -5.07 -0.72 -7.56
N VAL A 33 -4.18 -0.92 -6.58
CA VAL A 33 -4.20 -0.20 -5.30
C VAL A 33 -3.02 0.76 -5.21
N ALA A 34 -3.28 1.99 -4.76
CA ALA A 34 -2.26 2.97 -4.42
C ALA A 34 -2.18 3.21 -2.91
N VAL A 35 -0.98 3.47 -2.40
CA VAL A 35 -0.74 3.93 -1.03
C VAL A 35 0.40 4.94 -1.00
N GLY A 36 0.21 6.05 -0.28
CA GLY A 36 1.19 7.12 -0.18
C GLY A 36 1.66 7.35 1.25
N GLY A 37 2.93 7.70 1.43
CA GLY A 37 3.46 8.05 2.74
C GLY A 37 4.90 8.51 2.72
N THR A 38 5.34 9.10 3.83
CA THR A 38 6.76 9.39 4.03
C THR A 38 7.54 8.13 4.37
N PHE A 39 6.93 7.17 5.08
CA PHE A 39 7.58 5.91 5.47
C PHE A 39 8.87 6.08 6.29
N ASP A 40 8.92 7.12 7.13
CA ASP A 40 10.02 7.36 8.06
C ASP A 40 10.07 6.31 9.18
N GLY A 41 11.22 5.66 9.33
CA GLY A 41 11.50 4.71 10.41
C GLY A 41 10.69 3.42 10.38
N MET A 42 9.91 3.17 9.32
CA MET A 42 9.06 2.00 9.12
C MET A 42 8.36 1.53 10.41
N HIS A 43 7.70 2.45 11.10
CA HIS A 43 7.04 2.14 12.37
C HIS A 43 5.73 1.37 12.19
N TYR A 44 5.11 0.98 13.30
CA TYR A 44 3.90 0.14 13.29
C TYR A 44 2.74 0.73 12.47
N GLY A 45 2.56 2.05 12.47
CA GLY A 45 1.56 2.73 11.66
C GLY A 45 1.78 2.52 10.16
N HIS A 46 3.01 2.69 9.69
CA HIS A 46 3.38 2.41 8.29
C HIS A 46 3.21 0.93 7.94
N ARG A 47 3.62 0.03 8.83
CA ARG A 47 3.44 -1.42 8.64
C ARG A 47 1.97 -1.78 8.49
N LYS A 48 1.10 -1.24 9.35
CA LYS A 48 -0.36 -1.42 9.24
C LYS A 48 -0.93 -0.92 7.92
N LEU A 49 -0.50 0.27 7.50
CA LEU A 49 -0.95 0.88 6.25
C LEU A 49 -0.56 0.03 5.03
N LEU A 50 0.70 -0.41 4.98
CA LEU A 50 1.22 -1.28 3.92
C LEU A 50 0.58 -2.67 3.95
N THR A 51 0.33 -3.22 5.14
CA THR A 51 -0.38 -4.50 5.28
C THR A 51 -1.80 -4.40 4.76
N LEU A 52 -2.54 -3.33 5.10
CA LEU A 52 -3.88 -3.13 4.52
C LEU A 52 -3.81 -3.06 2.99
N ALA A 53 -2.87 -2.30 2.43
CA ALA A 53 -2.73 -2.19 0.98
C ALA A 53 -2.43 -3.53 0.30
N VAL A 54 -1.52 -4.33 0.85
CA VAL A 54 -1.20 -5.67 0.35
C VAL A 54 -2.37 -6.65 0.54
N SER A 55 -3.20 -6.49 1.57
CA SER A 55 -4.37 -7.34 1.80
C SER A 55 -5.61 -6.94 0.98
N SER A 56 -5.61 -5.77 0.35
CA SER A 56 -6.73 -5.27 -0.46
C SER A 56 -6.58 -5.52 -1.95
N ILE A 57 -5.44 -6.03 -2.42
CA ILE A 57 -5.21 -6.33 -3.83
C ILE A 57 -5.63 -7.75 -4.18
N GLN A 58 -6.01 -7.94 -5.45
CA GLN A 58 -6.25 -9.26 -6.01
C GLN A 58 -4.98 -10.13 -5.94
N PRO A 59 -5.03 -11.33 -5.32
CA PRO A 59 -3.83 -12.16 -5.11
C PRO A 59 -3.14 -12.58 -6.39
N ALA A 60 -3.90 -12.87 -7.46
CA ALA A 60 -3.36 -13.39 -8.72
C ALA A 60 -2.95 -12.29 -9.70
N THR A 61 -3.77 -11.25 -9.84
CA THR A 61 -3.65 -10.22 -10.90
C THR A 61 -3.29 -8.84 -10.37
N GLY A 62 -3.62 -8.55 -9.11
CA GLY A 62 -3.55 -7.20 -8.57
C GLY A 62 -2.15 -6.62 -8.47
N LYS A 63 -2.05 -5.30 -8.59
CA LYS A 63 -0.81 -4.51 -8.50
C LYS A 63 -0.90 -3.45 -7.41
N LEU A 64 0.26 -3.09 -6.87
CA LEU A 64 0.38 -2.11 -5.79
C LEU A 64 1.38 -1.02 -6.18
N LEU A 65 0.93 0.23 -6.15
CA LEU A 65 1.80 1.40 -6.19
C LEU A 65 2.01 1.95 -4.77
N VAL A 66 3.26 2.10 -4.36
CA VAL A 66 3.66 2.79 -3.14
C VAL A 66 4.38 4.09 -3.49
N GLY A 67 3.74 5.22 -3.21
CA GLY A 67 4.31 6.55 -3.36
C GLY A 67 5.09 6.98 -2.11
N VAL A 68 6.39 7.22 -2.26
CA VAL A 68 7.28 7.66 -1.18
C VAL A 68 7.59 9.14 -1.35
N THR A 69 7.14 9.97 -0.41
CA THR A 69 7.32 11.43 -0.45
C THR A 69 8.79 11.81 -0.62
N ARG A 70 9.15 12.68 -1.57
CA ARG A 70 10.52 13.22 -1.74
C ARG A 70 10.91 14.15 -0.61
N ASP A 71 12.21 14.27 -0.35
CA ASP A 71 12.75 15.08 0.74
C ASP A 71 12.40 16.57 0.61
N SER A 72 12.22 17.07 -0.62
CA SER A 72 11.75 18.45 -0.90
C SER A 72 10.40 18.77 -0.26
N MET A 73 9.51 17.79 -0.11
CA MET A 73 8.21 17.95 0.52
C MET A 73 8.24 17.79 2.04
N LEU A 74 9.41 17.46 2.62
CA LEU A 74 9.55 17.13 4.04
C LEU A 74 10.16 18.27 4.86
N ALA A 75 10.65 19.33 4.20
CA ALA A 75 11.32 20.47 4.84
C ALA A 75 10.46 21.15 5.91
N SER A 76 9.13 21.16 5.73
CA SER A 76 8.16 21.74 6.68
C SER A 76 7.79 20.81 7.85
N LYS A 77 8.26 19.56 7.88
CA LYS A 77 7.95 18.62 8.97
C LYS A 77 8.85 18.86 10.17
N SER A 78 8.29 18.74 11.37
CA SER A 78 9.07 18.76 12.61
C SER A 78 10.14 17.67 12.62
N TYR A 79 11.36 18.05 13.00
CA TYR A 79 12.55 17.20 13.03
C TYR A 79 12.87 16.58 11.66
N SER A 80 12.76 17.38 10.60
CA SER A 80 13.01 16.93 9.22
C SER A 80 14.44 16.41 9.02
N GLU A 81 15.40 16.91 9.81
CA GLU A 81 16.80 16.47 9.87
C GLU A 81 16.99 15.03 10.39
N LEU A 82 15.97 14.45 11.02
CA LEU A 82 15.99 13.08 11.54
C LEU A 82 15.25 12.09 10.63
N ILE A 83 14.73 12.56 9.49
CA ILE A 83 14.08 11.72 8.50
C ILE A 83 15.18 11.04 7.65
N PRO A 84 15.13 9.71 7.47
CA PRO A 84 16.06 9.01 6.60
C PRO A 84 15.96 9.51 5.14
N PRO A 85 17.08 9.50 4.38
CA PRO A 85 17.07 9.85 2.97
C PRO A 85 16.06 9.03 2.18
N LEU A 86 15.55 9.61 1.08
CA LEU A 86 14.57 8.97 0.20
C LEU A 86 14.89 7.51 -0.15
N ASP A 87 16.14 7.21 -0.52
CA ASP A 87 16.55 5.86 -0.93
C ASP A 87 16.46 4.84 0.22
N GLU A 88 16.74 5.26 1.45
CA GLU A 88 16.61 4.41 2.64
C GLU A 88 15.13 4.13 2.94
N ARG A 89 14.25 5.14 2.78
CA ARG A 89 12.81 4.99 2.96
C ARG A 89 12.20 4.07 1.90
N ILE A 90 12.60 4.23 0.63
CA ILE A 90 12.20 3.34 -0.48
C ILE A 90 12.67 1.91 -0.19
N ARG A 91 13.92 1.71 0.27
CA ARG A 91 14.43 0.40 0.64
C ARG A 91 13.63 -0.22 1.78
N GLY A 92 13.34 0.54 2.83
CA GLY A 92 12.53 0.07 3.95
C GLY A 92 11.13 -0.39 3.54
N VAL A 93 10.48 0.33 2.61
CA VAL A 93 9.19 -0.09 2.03
C VAL A 93 9.34 -1.40 1.26
N ARG A 94 10.32 -1.50 0.35
CA ARG A 94 10.55 -2.71 -0.45
C ARG A 94 10.83 -3.92 0.45
N ASP A 95 11.74 -3.77 1.42
CA ASP A 95 12.11 -4.84 2.35
C ASP A 95 10.93 -5.32 3.20
N PHE A 96 10.02 -4.42 3.57
CA PHE A 96 8.83 -4.79 4.33
C PHE A 96 7.81 -5.53 3.45
N VAL A 97 7.50 -5.00 2.26
CA VAL A 97 6.54 -5.60 1.34
C VAL A 97 7.03 -6.95 0.82
N ASP A 98 8.32 -7.08 0.47
CA ASP A 98 8.92 -8.33 0.02
C ASP A 98 8.85 -9.42 1.10
N ARG A 99 8.99 -9.06 2.38
CA ARG A 99 8.82 -10.00 3.50
C ARG A 99 7.36 -10.36 3.75
N LEU A 100 6.46 -9.39 3.60
CA LEU A 100 5.03 -9.58 3.86
C LEU A 100 4.36 -10.41 2.77
N ALA A 101 4.69 -10.17 1.51
CA ALA A 101 4.09 -10.84 0.36
C ALA A 101 5.10 -11.07 -0.78
N PRO A 102 5.96 -12.09 -0.67
CA PRO A 102 6.99 -12.38 -1.67
C PRO A 102 6.43 -12.58 -3.09
N GLY A 103 5.25 -13.19 -3.22
CA GLY A 103 4.57 -13.43 -4.51
C GLY A 103 4.06 -12.18 -5.24
N LEU A 104 4.15 -11.02 -4.59
CA LEU A 104 3.73 -9.73 -5.15
C LEU A 104 4.90 -8.87 -5.65
N LYS A 105 6.15 -9.27 -5.40
CA LYS A 105 7.36 -8.49 -5.70
C LYS A 105 7.39 -7.87 -7.10
N ASN A 106 7.00 -8.62 -8.13
CA ASN A 106 7.01 -8.14 -9.51
C ASN A 106 5.85 -7.20 -9.87
N ARG A 107 4.82 -7.13 -9.03
CA ARG A 107 3.60 -6.32 -9.17
C ARG A 107 3.54 -5.12 -8.22
N VAL A 108 4.58 -4.95 -7.40
CA VAL A 108 4.76 -3.77 -6.54
C VAL A 108 5.65 -2.77 -7.25
N ARG A 109 5.24 -1.50 -7.26
CA ARG A 109 6.04 -0.37 -7.73
C ARG A 109 6.19 0.61 -6.60
N VAL A 110 7.43 0.90 -6.23
CA VAL A 110 7.75 1.91 -5.22
C VAL A 110 8.38 3.09 -5.94
N VAL A 111 7.69 4.22 -5.95
CA VAL A 111 8.06 5.42 -6.71
C VAL A 111 8.18 6.63 -5.79
N PRO A 112 9.12 7.54 -6.05
CA PRO A 112 9.15 8.81 -5.35
C PRO A 112 7.99 9.73 -5.84
N ILE A 113 7.41 10.49 -4.93
CA ILE A 113 6.35 11.49 -5.25
C ILE A 113 6.77 12.88 -4.77
N ASP A 114 6.46 13.90 -5.57
CA ASP A 114 6.80 15.32 -5.35
C ASP A 114 5.58 16.23 -5.14
N ASP A 115 4.38 15.66 -5.21
CA ASP A 115 3.13 16.34 -4.90
C ASP A 115 2.22 15.52 -3.97
N ALA A 116 1.11 16.12 -3.53
CA ALA A 116 0.19 15.53 -2.54
C ALA A 116 -0.72 14.42 -3.10
N TYR A 117 -0.87 14.33 -4.42
CA TYR A 117 -1.73 13.39 -5.12
C TYR A 117 -0.93 12.25 -5.76
N GLY A 118 0.28 12.52 -6.23
CA GLY A 118 1.13 11.54 -6.89
C GLY A 118 0.48 10.96 -8.14
N PRO A 119 0.92 9.77 -8.60
CA PRO A 119 0.41 9.17 -9.83
C PRO A 119 -1.11 9.02 -9.93
N PRO A 120 -1.87 8.72 -8.85
CA PRO A 120 -3.33 8.68 -8.93
C PRO A 120 -4.02 10.00 -9.27
N GLY A 121 -3.36 11.14 -9.06
CA GLY A 121 -3.89 12.46 -9.46
C GLY A 121 -3.16 13.10 -10.63
N ALA A 122 -2.32 12.35 -11.34
CA ALA A 122 -1.61 12.83 -12.51
C ALA A 122 -2.46 12.67 -13.79
N ASP A 123 -2.27 13.56 -14.76
CA ASP A 123 -2.81 13.34 -16.12
C ASP A 123 -2.24 12.02 -16.67
N PRO A 124 -3.07 11.11 -17.21
CA PRO A 124 -2.59 9.84 -17.77
C PRO A 124 -1.40 9.97 -18.73
N LYS A 125 -1.35 11.02 -19.54
CA LYS A 125 -0.24 11.28 -20.50
C LYS A 125 1.06 11.65 -19.80
N SER A 126 0.98 12.27 -18.62
CA SER A 126 2.17 12.65 -17.84
C SER A 126 2.87 11.45 -17.20
N LEU A 127 2.18 10.31 -17.08
CA LEU A 127 2.72 9.08 -16.49
C LEU A 127 3.51 8.22 -17.49
N GLU A 128 3.48 8.52 -18.79
CA GLU A 128 4.23 7.77 -19.81
C GLU A 128 5.75 7.72 -19.52
N GLY A 129 6.28 8.69 -18.76
CA GLY A 129 7.67 8.71 -18.31
C GLY A 129 7.99 7.76 -17.14
N ILE A 130 6.98 7.20 -16.46
CA ILE A 130 7.15 6.29 -15.32
C ILE A 130 6.83 4.86 -15.78
N LYS A 131 7.88 4.11 -16.12
CA LYS A 131 7.74 2.74 -16.65
C LYS A 131 6.85 1.85 -15.79
N GLY A 132 5.76 1.36 -16.37
CA GLY A 132 4.85 0.40 -15.76
C GLY A 132 3.93 1.02 -14.69
N VAL A 133 3.67 2.32 -14.76
CA VAL A 133 2.67 3.02 -13.97
C VAL A 133 1.67 3.68 -14.92
N GLU A 134 0.41 3.30 -14.78
CA GLU A 134 -0.72 3.84 -15.53
C GLU A 134 -1.71 4.43 -14.52
N ASN A 135 -2.57 5.35 -14.93
CA ASN A 135 -3.60 5.92 -14.04
C ASN A 135 -4.89 5.06 -14.07
N ASP A 136 -4.75 3.78 -13.76
CA ASP A 136 -5.83 2.78 -13.73
C ASP A 136 -6.11 2.29 -12.30
N PHE A 137 -5.96 3.18 -11.31
CA PHE A 137 -6.17 2.84 -9.91
C PHE A 137 -7.65 2.68 -9.56
N ASP A 138 -7.97 1.66 -8.76
CA ASP A 138 -9.33 1.39 -8.27
C ASP A 138 -9.50 1.84 -6.81
N ALA A 139 -8.42 1.77 -6.02
CA ALA A 139 -8.47 2.04 -4.59
C ALA A 139 -7.24 2.78 -4.08
N LEU A 140 -7.47 3.59 -3.05
CA LEU A 140 -6.45 4.36 -2.35
C LEU A 140 -6.48 4.05 -0.86
N VAL A 141 -5.36 3.54 -0.35
CA VAL A 141 -5.19 3.20 1.05
C VAL A 141 -4.60 4.38 1.79
N LEU A 142 -5.26 4.77 2.89
CA LEU A 142 -4.99 5.98 3.63
C LEU A 142 -4.98 5.71 5.13
N SER A 143 -4.30 6.58 5.87
CA SER A 143 -4.52 6.69 7.31
C SER A 143 -5.63 7.70 7.59
N HIS A 144 -6.08 7.77 8.84
CA HIS A 144 -6.99 8.82 9.25
C HIS A 144 -6.42 10.24 9.02
N GLU A 145 -5.09 10.39 9.08
CA GLU A 145 -4.40 11.67 8.86
C GLU A 145 -4.45 12.11 7.39
N THR A 146 -4.45 11.15 6.45
CA THR A 146 -4.43 11.43 5.01
C THR A 146 -5.80 11.29 4.34
N LEU A 147 -6.85 10.93 5.09
CA LEU A 147 -8.20 10.76 4.55
C LEU A 147 -8.72 12.01 3.82
N ARG A 148 -8.53 13.19 4.41
CA ARG A 148 -8.95 14.45 3.79
C ARG A 148 -8.26 14.69 2.44
N ASN A 149 -6.98 14.35 2.32
CA ASN A 149 -6.26 14.46 1.06
C ASN A 149 -6.79 13.47 0.02
N GLY A 150 -7.18 12.26 0.43
CA GLY A 150 -7.84 11.29 -0.45
C GLY A 150 -9.19 11.78 -1.00
N MET A 151 -9.98 12.47 -0.18
CA MET A 151 -11.23 13.09 -0.64
C MET A 151 -10.97 14.19 -1.68
N LEU A 152 -10.01 15.07 -1.41
CA LEU A 152 -9.60 16.12 -2.36
C LEU A 152 -9.04 15.55 -3.66
N LEU A 153 -8.29 14.45 -3.59
CA LEU A 153 -7.83 13.72 -4.76
C LEU A 153 -9.00 13.18 -5.58
N ASN A 154 -10.01 12.58 -4.96
CA ASN A 154 -11.19 12.11 -5.70
C ASN A 154 -11.95 13.27 -6.36
N GLU A 155 -12.09 14.42 -5.68
CA GLU A 155 -12.65 15.61 -6.31
C GLU A 155 -11.83 16.07 -7.52
N HIS A 156 -10.50 16.06 -7.41
CA HIS A 156 -9.59 16.41 -8.49
C HIS A 156 -9.70 15.43 -9.67
N ARG A 157 -9.74 14.12 -9.41
CA ARG A 157 -9.92 13.07 -10.44
C ARG A 157 -11.17 13.32 -11.27
N VAL A 158 -12.30 13.59 -10.62
CA VAL A 158 -13.57 13.84 -11.30
C VAL A 158 -13.57 15.18 -12.03
N LYS A 159 -13.19 16.27 -11.36
CA LYS A 159 -13.34 17.63 -11.90
C LYS A 159 -12.28 17.99 -12.95
N ASN A 160 -11.04 17.52 -12.78
CA ASN A 160 -9.90 17.95 -13.57
C ASN A 160 -9.41 16.90 -14.56
N LEU A 161 -9.56 15.61 -14.25
CA LEU A 161 -9.02 14.52 -15.08
C LEU A 161 -10.11 13.72 -15.82
N GLY A 162 -11.39 13.89 -15.45
CA GLY A 162 -12.49 13.08 -15.99
C GLY A 162 -12.39 11.61 -15.62
N LEU A 163 -11.76 11.28 -14.49
CA LEU A 163 -11.55 9.93 -13.99
C LEU A 163 -12.54 9.61 -12.87
N GLU A 164 -12.88 8.32 -12.74
CA GLU A 164 -13.69 7.82 -11.63
C GLU A 164 -12.99 7.99 -10.27
N PRO A 165 -13.75 8.25 -9.19
CA PRO A 165 -13.20 8.34 -7.85
C PRO A 165 -12.68 6.98 -7.37
N LEU A 166 -11.62 7.01 -6.58
CA LEU A 166 -11.02 5.81 -5.98
C LEU A 166 -11.83 5.36 -4.76
N ALA A 167 -11.92 4.05 -4.55
CA ALA A 167 -12.37 3.50 -3.28
C ALA A 167 -11.37 3.84 -2.17
N LEU A 168 -11.81 4.59 -1.16
CA LEU A 168 -10.93 5.02 -0.07
C LEU A 168 -10.93 4.00 1.07
N LEU A 169 -9.78 3.35 1.30
CA LEU A 169 -9.58 2.34 2.34
C LEU A 169 -8.79 2.97 3.50
N CYS A 170 -9.44 3.23 4.63
CA CYS A 170 -8.84 3.96 5.73
C CYS A 170 -8.47 3.05 6.91
N THR A 171 -7.20 3.03 7.31
CA THR A 171 -6.80 2.39 8.57
C THR A 171 -7.30 3.21 9.76
N ARG A 172 -7.98 2.57 10.72
CA ARG A 172 -8.29 3.22 12.00
C ARG A 172 -7.01 3.40 12.84
N ARG A 173 -6.89 4.55 13.51
CA ARG A 173 -5.90 4.70 14.59
C ARG A 173 -6.21 3.67 15.67
N THR A 174 -5.19 2.93 16.08
CA THR A 174 -5.33 1.88 17.07
C THR A 174 -4.84 2.28 18.45
N GLU A 175 -4.04 3.35 18.63
CA GLU A 175 -3.70 3.87 19.97
C GLU A 175 -3.44 5.39 20.06
N PRO A 176 -3.67 6.03 21.23
CA PRO A 176 -3.46 7.45 21.46
C PRO A 176 -1.99 7.89 21.60
N HIS A 177 -1.05 7.01 21.96
CA HIS A 177 0.27 7.43 22.44
C HIS A 177 1.44 6.60 21.86
N GLY A 178 2.52 7.27 21.42
CA GLY A 178 3.87 6.68 21.29
C GLY A 178 4.37 6.25 19.90
N MET A 179 3.51 5.97 18.92
CA MET A 179 3.93 5.34 17.65
C MET A 179 3.72 6.19 16.38
N SER A 180 3.76 7.52 16.49
CA SER A 180 3.79 8.41 15.32
C SER A 180 5.23 8.70 14.88
N SER A 181 5.42 9.05 13.60
CA SER A 181 6.75 9.47 13.10
C SER A 181 7.33 10.62 13.95
N THR A 182 6.51 11.59 14.36
CA THR A 182 6.96 12.70 15.22
C THR A 182 7.41 12.24 16.61
N ALA A 183 6.71 11.28 17.22
CA ALA A 183 7.11 10.73 18.53
C ALA A 183 8.45 9.99 18.44
N LEU A 184 8.68 9.24 17.36
CA LEU A 184 9.94 8.54 17.10
C LEU A 184 11.09 9.50 16.85
N ARG A 185 10.86 10.57 16.08
CA ARG A 185 11.87 11.62 15.88
C ARG A 185 12.27 12.29 17.20
N ARG A 186 11.29 12.61 18.03
CA ARG A 186 11.55 13.19 19.37
C ARG A 186 12.41 12.26 20.24
N MET A 187 12.14 10.95 20.22
CA MET A 187 12.96 9.97 20.93
C MET A 187 14.40 9.88 20.38
N ARG A 188 14.57 9.82 19.04
CA ARG A 188 15.91 9.81 18.41
C ARG A 188 16.73 11.05 18.74
N LYS A 189 16.09 12.22 18.83
CA LYS A 189 16.75 13.46 19.22
C LYS A 189 17.33 13.37 20.63
N GLY A 190 16.53 12.93 21.60
CA GLY A 190 16.99 12.76 22.99
C GLY A 190 18.20 11.82 23.10
N ILE A 191 18.16 10.67 22.42
CA ILE A 191 19.29 9.71 22.43
C ILE A 191 20.57 10.32 21.83
N ARG A 192 20.47 11.11 20.74
CA ARG A 192 21.64 11.77 20.14
C ARG A 192 22.22 12.87 21.05
N GLU A 193 21.38 13.59 21.77
CA GLU A 193 21.82 14.63 22.71
C GLU A 193 22.53 14.03 23.94
N GLU A 194 22.05 12.89 24.45
CA GLU A 194 22.73 12.15 25.53
C GLU A 194 24.08 11.57 25.06
N ALA A 195 24.13 10.98 23.86
CA ALA A 195 25.36 10.39 23.32
C ALA A 195 26.46 11.43 23.00
N ASN A 196 26.10 12.70 22.77
CA ASN A 196 27.05 13.79 22.53
C ASN A 196 27.55 14.47 23.82
N GLN A 197 27.05 14.08 24.99
CA GLN A 197 27.48 14.59 26.30
C GLN A 197 28.44 13.64 27.04
N ILE A 198 28.79 12.51 26.43
CA ILE A 198 29.74 11.50 26.92
C ILE A 198 31.00 11.57 26.08
#